data_AF-A0A424W967-F1
#
_entry.id   AF-A0A424W967-F1
#
_cell.length_a   1.000
_cell.length_b   1.000
_cell.length_c   1.000
_cell.angle_alpha   90.00
_cell.angle_beta   90.00
_cell.angle_gamma   90.00
#
_symmetry.space_group_name_H-M   'P 1'
#
loop_
_entity.id
_entity.type
_entity.pdbx_description
1 polymer ?
#
loop_
_entity_poly.entity_id
_entity_poly.type
_entity_poly.pdbx_seq_one_letter_code
_entity_poly.pdbx_strand_id
1 'polypeptide(L)'
;MTTLVVYDNTFDVPGDVSHHLSLSRFADLRVRRRTLRHRIRAAVERLRPNVQLLVEDRGTSLDDHKVRKALHDGARVVYVPSYLAMLNDEATLAVYLEKLCLAECSVRVVVAAGAGDVFEGLPVVVLVGTDAADFLDAMRRGDHRAILVDLVANLEPVPDDIGMADLRDPAQFLSVATSTFDVRHFNSVAATDRFTVLKRSSDKAKLRREFDFFALLPAEMQRYFVQPYGFKEELETASYKMERLFVPDVAVQWTHRAFTVQQFEQMLRRIFHFVSARVERADSGASPEHEGLFLSKVAERVGALERTDIFPGLEAQCKVAFGGVRALFERYQRLYALLTKDVRFPRPVLSHGDLCFSNILYGRAEGTMKFIDARGGSRLEDLYMPAYYDIAKLSHSVEGAYDFINAGLFRIELDDVNRPQLVIKDGDHTSYIRTFRKHCEEAGFVPRFVRLFEASLFISMTPLHSESPLKVLAFLLNAQRILDQVEDKAYWS
;
A
#
# COMPACT_ATOMS: atom_id res chain seq x y z
N MET A 1 12.05 39.68 8.82
CA MET A 1 11.44 39.62 7.47
C MET A 1 10.47 38.45 7.44
N THR A 2 9.22 38.71 7.09
CA THR A 2 8.14 37.71 7.03
C THR A 2 8.34 36.79 5.82
N THR A 3 7.93 35.52 5.92
CA THR A 3 7.92 34.60 4.77
C THR A 3 6.53 33.99 4.62
N LEU A 4 6.04 33.94 3.38
CA LEU A 4 4.82 33.24 3.00
C LEU A 4 5.19 31.98 2.20
N VAL A 5 4.89 30.80 2.74
CA VAL A 5 4.96 29.54 2.01
C VAL A 5 3.62 29.35 1.29
N VAL A 6 3.66 29.30 -0.04
CA VAL A 6 2.50 29.06 -0.90
C VAL A 6 2.57 27.63 -1.41
N TYR A 7 1.67 26.77 -0.93
CA TYR A 7 1.53 25.40 -1.40
C TYR A 7 0.40 25.33 -2.43
N ASP A 8 0.75 25.28 -3.72
CA ASP A 8 -0.21 25.32 -4.83
C ASP A 8 -0.73 23.92 -5.13
N ASN A 9 -1.95 23.65 -4.68
CA ASN A 9 -2.68 22.41 -4.92
C ASN A 9 -3.73 22.54 -6.03
N THR A 10 -3.57 23.48 -6.96
CA THR A 10 -4.54 23.70 -8.04
C THR A 10 -4.19 22.95 -9.33
N PHE A 11 -3.04 22.26 -9.38
CA PHE A 11 -2.64 21.38 -10.50
C PHE A 11 -3.58 20.19 -10.66
N ASP A 12 -3.82 19.80 -11.92
CA ASP A 12 -4.52 18.57 -12.25
C ASP A 12 -3.59 17.37 -12.10
N VAL A 13 -4.14 16.29 -11.57
CA VAL A 13 -3.46 14.99 -11.57
C VAL A 13 -3.60 14.41 -12.98
N PRO A 14 -2.50 14.05 -13.66
CA PRO A 14 -2.53 13.42 -14.98
C PRO A 14 -3.49 12.23 -15.04
N GLY A 15 -4.10 11.98 -16.20
CA GLY A 15 -5.13 10.94 -16.36
C GLY A 15 -4.62 9.56 -15.93
N ASP A 16 -3.47 9.16 -16.45
CA ASP A 16 -2.75 7.95 -16.07
C ASP A 16 -2.53 7.83 -14.55
N VAL A 17 -2.14 8.89 -13.85
CA VAL A 17 -1.95 8.91 -12.39
C VAL A 17 -3.28 8.91 -11.62
N SER A 18 -4.25 9.71 -12.05
CA SER A 18 -5.53 9.91 -11.37
C SER A 18 -6.41 8.65 -11.42
N HIS A 19 -6.38 7.91 -12.53
CA HIS A 19 -7.13 6.67 -12.70
C HIS A 19 -6.66 5.55 -11.78
N HIS A 20 -5.40 5.59 -11.35
CA HIS A 20 -4.80 4.61 -10.46
C HIS A 20 -5.36 4.67 -9.03
N LEU A 21 -5.41 5.86 -8.40
CA LEU A 21 -5.85 6.00 -7.00
C LEU A 21 -7.17 6.76 -6.81
N SER A 22 -7.88 7.09 -7.90
CA SER A 22 -9.01 8.04 -7.87
C SER A 22 -8.59 9.38 -7.22
N LEU A 23 -7.33 9.76 -7.41
CA LEU A 23 -6.74 10.93 -6.80
C LEU A 23 -7.11 12.18 -7.61
N SER A 24 -7.87 13.08 -7.01
CA SER A 24 -8.24 14.36 -7.63
C SER A 24 -7.17 15.44 -7.45
N ARG A 25 -6.34 15.31 -6.41
CA ARG A 25 -5.31 16.29 -6.02
C ARG A 25 -4.08 15.62 -5.44
N PHE A 26 -2.90 16.07 -5.84
CA PHE A 26 -1.63 15.55 -5.29
C PHE A 26 -1.54 15.69 -3.77
N ALA A 27 -2.02 16.80 -3.22
CA ALA A 27 -1.94 17.06 -1.77
C ALA A 27 -2.69 16.02 -0.91
N ASP A 28 -3.63 15.27 -1.49
CA ASP A 28 -4.44 14.27 -0.81
C ASP A 28 -3.79 12.87 -0.83
N LEU A 29 -2.71 12.69 -1.59
CA LEU A 29 -1.93 11.45 -1.59
C LEU A 29 -1.42 11.17 -0.17
N ARG A 30 -1.64 9.95 0.32
CA ARG A 30 -1.22 9.55 1.66
C ARG A 30 0.12 8.83 1.59
N VAL A 31 1.10 9.36 2.32
CA VAL A 31 2.43 8.78 2.47
C VAL A 31 2.73 8.62 3.95
N ARG A 32 2.99 7.39 4.40
CA ARG A 32 3.26 7.08 5.82
C ARG A 32 2.16 7.62 6.74
N ARG A 33 0.90 7.28 6.43
CA ARG A 33 -0.35 7.61 7.17
C ARG A 33 -0.84 9.07 7.08
N ARG A 34 -0.01 10.02 6.65
CA ARG A 34 -0.36 11.45 6.52
C ARG A 34 -0.50 11.84 5.04
N THR A 35 -1.40 12.76 4.73
CA THR A 35 -1.48 13.35 3.39
C THR A 35 -0.28 14.28 3.16
N LEU A 36 0.11 14.51 1.89
CA LEU A 36 1.17 15.49 1.58
C LEU A 36 0.83 16.89 2.12
N ARG A 37 -0.45 17.27 2.07
CA ARG A 37 -0.97 18.49 2.72
C ARG A 37 -0.60 18.58 4.20
N HIS A 38 -0.85 17.50 4.94
CA HIS A 38 -0.60 17.48 6.39
C HIS A 38 0.91 17.52 6.68
N ARG A 39 1.73 16.87 5.85
CA ARG A 39 3.20 16.89 6.00
C ARG A 39 3.77 18.29 5.80
N ILE A 40 3.36 18.99 4.75
CA ILE A 40 3.78 20.38 4.52
C ILE A 40 3.33 21.29 5.66
N ARG A 41 2.08 21.14 6.12
CA ARG A 41 1.56 21.90 7.27
C ARG A 41 2.39 21.65 8.53
N ALA A 42 2.62 20.40 8.89
CA ALA A 42 3.38 20.02 10.07
C ALA A 42 4.86 20.45 10.00
N ALA A 43 5.43 20.55 8.80
CA ALA A 43 6.78 21.08 8.61
C ALA A 43 6.80 22.60 8.80
N VAL A 44 5.85 23.34 8.22
CA VAL A 44 5.77 24.81 8.39
C VAL A 44 5.47 25.21 9.83
N GLU A 45 4.65 24.44 10.55
CA GLU A 45 4.35 24.67 11.98
C GLU A 45 5.59 24.55 12.89
N ARG A 46 6.66 23.88 12.43
CA ARG A 46 7.94 23.80 13.15
C ARG A 46 8.87 24.99 12.86
N LEU A 47 8.56 25.82 11.86
CA LEU A 47 9.37 26.97 11.50
C LEU A 47 9.15 28.14 12.46
N ARG A 48 9.96 29.19 12.29
CA ARG A 48 9.87 30.41 13.09
C ARG A 48 8.48 31.06 12.94
N PRO A 49 7.97 31.78 13.97
CA PRO A 49 6.62 32.37 13.96
C PRO A 49 6.33 33.37 12.82
N ASN A 50 7.36 33.88 12.16
CA ASN A 50 7.25 34.80 11.02
C ASN A 50 7.05 34.08 9.67
N VAL A 51 6.95 32.75 9.67
CA VAL A 51 6.63 31.94 8.47
C VAL A 51 5.15 31.56 8.50
N GLN A 52 4.42 31.89 7.44
CA GLN A 52 3.00 31.57 7.30
C GLN A 52 2.78 30.60 6.14
N LEU A 53 1.76 29.74 6.25
CA LEU A 53 1.32 28.86 5.18
C LEU A 53 0.03 29.37 4.53
N LEU A 54 0.06 29.46 3.21
CA LEU A 54 -1.09 29.58 2.32
C LEU A 54 -1.19 28.29 1.49
N VAL A 55 -2.31 27.59 1.58
CA VAL A 55 -2.61 26.46 0.69
C VAL A 55 -3.62 26.93 -0.34
N GLU A 56 -3.25 26.86 -1.61
CA GLU A 56 -4.12 27.26 -2.71
C GLU A 56 -4.85 26.02 -3.25
N ASP A 57 -6.17 26.04 -3.19
CA ASP A 57 -7.02 24.94 -3.65
C ASP A 57 -7.94 25.42 -4.77
N ARG A 58 -8.12 24.60 -5.81
CA ARG A 58 -9.00 24.97 -6.93
C ARG A 58 -10.43 25.12 -6.43
N GLY A 59 -11.06 26.24 -6.80
CA GLY A 59 -12.46 26.53 -6.44
C GLY A 59 -12.63 27.09 -5.03
N THR A 60 -11.55 27.28 -4.28
CA THR A 60 -11.55 28.00 -3.00
C THR A 60 -11.14 29.44 -3.25
N SER A 61 -11.81 30.40 -2.59
CA SER A 61 -11.39 31.80 -2.64
C SER A 61 -10.01 31.96 -2.02
N LEU A 62 -9.12 32.66 -2.70
CA LEU A 62 -7.81 33.07 -2.16
C LEU A 62 -7.99 33.74 -0.80
N ASP A 63 -7.10 33.43 0.14
CA ASP A 63 -6.97 34.16 1.42
C ASP A 63 -6.31 35.53 1.15
N ASP A 64 -7.10 36.45 0.57
CA ASP A 64 -6.64 37.79 0.14
C ASP A 64 -6.08 38.60 1.31
N HIS A 65 -6.53 38.33 2.55
CA HIS A 65 -5.96 38.97 3.74
C HIS A 65 -4.50 38.58 3.94
N LYS A 66 -4.17 37.27 3.89
CA LYS A 66 -2.77 36.81 4.00
C LYS A 66 -1.89 37.35 2.88
N VAL A 67 -2.40 37.36 1.65
CA VAL A 67 -1.63 37.86 0.49
C VAL A 67 -1.37 39.35 0.60
N ARG A 68 -2.37 40.17 0.95
CA ARG A 68 -2.18 41.62 1.17
C ARG A 68 -1.22 41.91 2.32
N LYS A 69 -1.31 41.15 3.41
CA LYS A 69 -0.38 41.29 4.55
C LYS A 69 1.04 40.94 4.13
N ALA A 70 1.24 39.85 3.40
CA ALA A 70 2.54 39.46 2.88
C ALA A 70 3.14 40.54 1.95
N LEU A 71 2.32 41.12 1.07
CA LEU A 71 2.73 42.20 0.18
C LEU A 71 3.13 43.46 0.96
N HIS A 72 2.29 43.88 1.92
CA HIS A 72 2.57 45.03 2.79
C HIS A 72 3.86 44.83 3.61
N ASP A 73 4.08 43.64 4.15
CA ASP A 73 5.24 43.31 4.98
C ASP A 73 6.53 43.10 4.16
N GLY A 74 6.47 43.22 2.82
CA GLY A 74 7.60 42.91 1.94
C GLY A 74 8.09 41.47 2.11
N ALA A 75 7.15 40.54 2.28
CA ALA A 75 7.46 39.16 2.62
C ALA A 75 8.20 38.44 1.48
N ARG A 76 9.07 37.51 1.85
CA ARG A 76 9.59 36.50 0.90
C ARG A 76 8.49 35.50 0.60
N VAL A 77 8.52 34.93 -0.59
CA VAL A 77 7.59 33.86 -0.98
C VAL A 77 8.37 32.59 -1.26
N VAL A 78 7.96 31.48 -0.65
CA VAL A 78 8.41 30.13 -1.02
C VAL A 78 7.24 29.43 -1.69
N TYR A 79 7.30 29.26 -3.00
CA TYR A 79 6.24 28.62 -3.78
C TYR A 79 6.57 27.14 -3.99
N VAL A 80 5.62 26.28 -3.64
CA VAL A 80 5.75 24.82 -3.66
C VAL A 80 4.59 24.21 -4.45
N PRO A 81 4.83 23.72 -5.68
CA PRO A 81 3.84 22.95 -6.44
C PRO A 81 3.46 21.64 -5.73
N SER A 82 2.18 21.30 -5.67
CA SER A 82 1.74 20.11 -4.91
C SER A 82 2.18 18.77 -5.48
N TYR A 83 2.56 18.71 -6.76
CA TYR A 83 3.07 17.50 -7.39
C TYR A 83 4.55 17.20 -7.09
N LEU A 84 5.29 18.12 -6.46
CA LEU A 84 6.64 17.86 -5.99
C LEU A 84 6.58 17.32 -4.56
N ALA A 85 6.70 15.99 -4.43
CA ALA A 85 6.59 15.31 -3.15
C ALA A 85 7.92 15.30 -2.38
N MET A 86 7.88 15.79 -1.14
CA MET A 86 9.02 15.82 -0.22
C MET A 86 8.89 14.69 0.81
N LEU A 87 9.62 13.59 0.62
CA LEU A 87 9.37 12.31 1.30
C LEU A 87 10.15 12.10 2.61
N ASN A 88 11.15 12.94 2.87
CA ASN A 88 11.93 12.94 4.12
C ASN A 88 11.04 13.16 5.35
N ASP A 89 11.54 12.77 6.52
CA ASP A 89 10.83 13.00 7.77
C ASP A 89 10.56 14.50 7.99
N GLU A 90 9.58 14.79 8.86
CA GLU A 90 9.10 16.15 9.06
C GLU A 90 10.17 17.10 9.63
N ALA A 91 11.17 16.61 10.36
CA ALA A 91 12.25 17.46 10.87
C ALA A 91 13.20 17.84 9.74
N THR A 92 13.60 16.88 8.91
CA THR A 92 14.41 17.14 7.70
C THR A 92 13.70 18.09 6.74
N LEU A 93 12.39 17.90 6.53
CA LEU A 93 11.58 18.79 5.70
C LEU A 93 11.50 20.21 6.28
N ALA A 94 11.33 20.36 7.61
CA ALA A 94 11.33 21.67 8.25
C ALA A 94 12.68 22.38 8.08
N VAL A 95 13.81 21.68 8.27
CA VAL A 95 15.15 22.26 8.05
C VAL A 95 15.32 22.73 6.60
N TYR A 96 14.86 21.95 5.63
CA TYR A 96 14.90 22.33 4.22
C TYR A 96 14.07 23.59 3.92
N LEU A 97 12.83 23.66 4.41
CA LEU A 97 12.01 24.86 4.25
C LEU A 97 12.62 26.07 4.97
N GLU A 98 13.25 25.88 6.14
CA GLU A 98 13.96 26.96 6.83
C GLU A 98 15.12 27.49 5.98
N LYS A 99 15.91 26.62 5.35
CA LYS A 99 16.99 27.04 4.43
C LYS A 99 16.45 27.90 3.29
N LEU A 100 15.35 27.47 2.66
CA LEU A 100 14.70 28.25 1.58
C LEU A 100 14.22 29.62 2.09
N CYS A 101 13.72 29.70 3.31
CA CYS A 101 13.30 30.96 3.93
C CYS A 101 14.45 31.96 4.18
N LEU A 102 15.71 31.52 4.09
CA LEU A 102 16.91 32.32 4.29
C LEU A 102 17.53 32.84 2.99
N ALA A 103 16.96 32.52 1.82
CA ALA A 103 17.49 33.03 0.54
C ALA A 103 17.49 34.57 0.50
N GLU A 104 18.60 35.13 0.05
CA GLU A 104 18.79 36.59 -0.08
C GLU A 104 18.42 37.12 -1.48
N CYS A 105 18.35 36.23 -2.47
CA CYS A 105 17.90 36.51 -3.83
C CYS A 105 16.83 35.50 -4.25
N SER A 106 16.14 35.80 -5.35
CA SER A 106 15.18 34.88 -5.95
C SER A 106 15.91 33.69 -6.59
N VAL A 107 15.50 32.47 -6.24
CA VAL A 107 16.15 31.22 -6.65
C VAL A 107 15.12 30.18 -7.10
N ARG A 108 15.56 29.20 -7.90
CA ARG A 108 14.77 28.02 -8.27
C ARG A 108 15.50 26.74 -7.85
N VAL A 109 14.75 25.79 -7.31
CA VAL A 109 15.30 24.48 -6.96
C VAL A 109 15.34 23.59 -8.21
N VAL A 110 16.51 23.03 -8.52
CA VAL A 110 16.69 22.11 -9.64
C VAL A 110 16.17 20.74 -9.24
N VAL A 111 15.02 20.36 -9.79
CA VAL A 111 14.41 19.04 -9.58
C VAL A 111 15.10 18.02 -10.48
N ALA A 112 15.54 16.90 -9.90
CA ALA A 112 16.08 15.80 -10.67
C ALA A 112 14.98 15.19 -11.55
N ALA A 113 15.21 15.14 -12.86
CA ALA A 113 14.38 14.38 -13.77
C ALA A 113 14.81 12.90 -13.77
N GLY A 114 13.92 12.00 -14.20
CA GLY A 114 14.25 10.59 -14.40
C GLY A 114 15.44 10.43 -15.36
N ALA A 115 16.15 9.30 -15.30
CA ALA A 115 17.35 9.07 -16.12
C ALA A 115 17.11 9.34 -17.62
N GLY A 116 17.64 10.46 -18.12
CA GLY A 116 17.54 10.88 -19.52
C GLY A 116 16.44 11.88 -19.85
N ASP A 117 15.58 12.24 -18.89
CA ASP A 117 14.46 13.18 -19.10
C ASP A 117 14.82 14.60 -18.66
N VAL A 118 14.07 15.61 -19.13
CA VAL A 118 14.13 17.00 -18.67
C VAL A 118 12.91 17.29 -17.82
N PHE A 119 13.08 17.99 -16.70
CA PHE A 119 11.95 18.42 -15.88
C PHE A 119 11.21 19.57 -16.56
N GLU A 120 9.96 19.34 -16.96
CA GLU A 120 9.10 20.32 -17.66
C GLU A 120 8.09 21.01 -16.72
N GLY A 121 8.27 20.92 -15.41
CA GLY A 121 7.37 21.55 -14.43
C GLY A 121 7.81 22.92 -13.95
N LEU A 122 6.93 23.53 -13.15
CA LEU A 122 7.33 24.60 -12.24
C LEU A 122 8.11 23.98 -11.08
N PRO A 123 9.35 24.43 -10.80
CA PRO A 123 10.10 23.97 -9.65
C PRO A 123 9.56 24.61 -8.37
N VAL A 124 10.11 24.19 -7.23
CA VAL A 124 10.06 25.02 -6.01
C VAL A 124 10.84 26.30 -6.29
N VAL A 125 10.26 27.46 -6.00
CA VAL A 125 10.94 28.75 -6.14
C VAL A 125 10.89 29.54 -4.86
N VAL A 126 11.92 30.35 -4.64
CA VAL A 126 11.93 31.38 -3.62
C VAL A 126 11.99 32.72 -4.32
N LEU A 127 11.06 33.62 -4.00
CA LEU A 127 11.00 34.97 -4.56
C LEU A 127 11.25 35.98 -3.44
N VAL A 128 12.05 37.00 -3.75
CA VAL A 128 12.44 38.06 -2.82
C VAL A 128 12.28 39.42 -3.50
N GLY A 129 12.00 40.47 -2.72
CA GLY A 129 11.95 41.84 -3.25
C GLY A 129 10.84 42.05 -4.26
N THR A 130 11.18 42.62 -5.43
CA THR A 130 10.23 42.94 -6.49
C THR A 130 9.56 41.70 -7.06
N ASP A 131 10.28 40.60 -7.26
CA ASP A 131 9.73 39.36 -7.80
C ASP A 131 8.63 38.79 -6.88
N ALA A 132 8.83 38.91 -5.56
CA ALA A 132 7.84 38.49 -4.58
C ALA A 132 6.59 39.38 -4.62
N ALA A 133 6.78 40.71 -4.74
CA ALA A 133 5.68 41.66 -4.82
C ALA A 133 4.83 41.43 -6.09
N ASP A 134 5.49 41.30 -7.25
CA ASP A 134 4.85 41.05 -8.53
C ASP A 134 4.07 39.73 -8.53
N PHE A 135 4.65 38.68 -7.95
CA PHE A 135 3.97 37.39 -7.77
C PHE A 135 2.74 37.50 -6.86
N LEU A 136 2.83 38.18 -5.71
CA LEU A 136 1.72 38.32 -4.78
C LEU A 136 0.58 39.15 -5.39
N ASP A 137 0.88 40.23 -6.11
CA ASP A 137 -0.13 40.99 -6.85
C ASP A 137 -0.77 40.15 -7.95
N ALA A 138 0.00 39.29 -8.60
CA ALA A 138 -0.50 38.34 -9.59
C ALA A 138 -1.39 37.25 -8.99
N MET A 139 -1.11 36.80 -7.77
CA MET A 139 -2.01 35.87 -7.07
C MET A 139 -3.40 36.49 -6.90
N ARG A 140 -3.47 37.79 -6.58
CA ARG A 140 -4.75 38.51 -6.43
C ARG A 140 -5.52 38.66 -7.74
N ARG A 141 -4.84 38.67 -8.89
CA ARG A 141 -5.45 38.69 -10.23
C ARG A 141 -5.72 37.29 -10.80
N GLY A 142 -5.11 36.25 -10.25
CA GLY A 142 -5.21 34.87 -10.74
C GLY A 142 -4.27 34.51 -11.89
N ASP A 143 -3.25 35.34 -12.17
CA ASP A 143 -2.26 35.16 -13.27
C ASP A 143 -0.87 34.73 -12.78
N HIS A 144 -0.70 34.50 -11.48
CA HIS A 144 0.59 34.18 -10.84
C HIS A 144 1.38 33.02 -11.46
N ARG A 145 0.71 32.00 -12.01
CA ARG A 145 1.38 30.87 -12.70
C ARG A 145 2.08 31.29 -13.98
N ALA A 146 1.47 32.17 -14.76
CA ALA A 146 2.07 32.66 -16.00
C ALA A 146 3.34 33.45 -15.68
N ILE A 147 3.27 34.33 -14.66
CA ILE A 147 4.43 35.09 -14.19
C ILE A 147 5.55 34.18 -13.69
N LEU A 148 5.21 33.11 -12.95
CA LEU A 148 6.21 32.14 -12.49
C LEU A 148 6.94 31.47 -13.65
N VAL A 149 6.24 31.08 -14.71
CA VAL A 149 6.86 30.45 -15.90
C VAL A 149 7.90 31.39 -16.51
N ASP A 150 7.57 32.68 -16.64
CA ASP A 150 8.47 33.68 -17.21
C ASP A 150 9.68 33.97 -16.30
N LEU A 151 9.45 34.04 -14.98
CA LEU A 151 10.51 34.31 -14.00
C LEU A 151 11.52 33.15 -13.89
N VAL A 152 11.02 31.90 -13.85
CA VAL A 152 11.83 30.71 -13.57
C VAL A 152 13.05 30.58 -14.49
N ALA A 153 12.95 30.98 -15.75
CA ALA A 153 14.07 30.91 -16.69
C ALA A 153 15.29 31.74 -16.27
N ASN A 154 15.08 32.82 -15.50
CA ASN A 154 16.10 33.77 -15.09
C ASN A 154 16.53 33.62 -13.62
N LEU A 155 15.90 32.73 -12.86
CA LEU A 155 16.22 32.50 -11.45
C LEU A 155 17.50 31.66 -11.30
N GLU A 156 18.30 32.02 -10.29
CA GLU A 156 19.52 31.30 -9.94
C GLU A 156 19.18 29.85 -9.51
N PRO A 157 19.80 28.83 -10.13
CA PRO A 157 19.54 27.44 -9.80
C PRO A 157 20.22 27.03 -8.49
N VAL A 158 19.48 26.40 -7.59
CA VAL A 158 20.02 25.75 -6.38
C VAL A 158 19.70 24.24 -6.39
N PRO A 159 20.57 23.39 -5.81
CA PRO A 159 20.35 21.94 -5.83
C PRO A 159 19.15 21.51 -4.99
N ASP A 160 18.54 20.40 -5.38
CA ASP A 160 17.58 19.66 -4.55
C ASP A 160 18.32 18.77 -3.53
N ASP A 161 18.49 19.29 -2.32
CA ASP A 161 19.15 18.59 -1.20
C ASP A 161 18.27 17.49 -0.55
N ILE A 162 17.01 17.35 -0.96
CA ILE A 162 16.04 16.46 -0.30
C ILE A 162 15.54 15.33 -1.19
N GLY A 163 15.81 15.36 -2.48
CA GLY A 163 15.38 14.33 -3.42
C GLY A 163 13.86 14.30 -3.59
N MET A 164 13.30 15.41 -4.08
CA MET A 164 11.89 15.53 -4.41
C MET A 164 11.50 14.56 -5.52
N ALA A 165 10.28 14.03 -5.42
CA ALA A 165 9.69 13.20 -6.46
C ALA A 165 8.64 13.98 -7.25
N ASP A 166 8.71 13.95 -8.57
CA ASP A 166 7.70 14.51 -9.47
C ASP A 166 6.54 13.52 -9.65
N LEU A 167 5.44 13.76 -8.96
CA LEU A 167 4.25 12.90 -8.99
C LEU A 167 3.46 12.94 -10.30
N ARG A 168 3.83 13.80 -11.24
CA ARG A 168 3.27 13.77 -12.60
C ARG A 168 3.82 12.60 -13.40
N ASP A 169 5.03 12.14 -13.07
CA ASP A 169 5.62 10.95 -13.67
C ASP A 169 5.03 9.68 -13.01
N PRO A 170 4.40 8.77 -13.77
CA PRO A 170 3.78 7.56 -13.21
C PRO A 170 4.75 6.66 -12.45
N ALA A 171 6.02 6.60 -12.87
CA ALA A 171 7.02 5.76 -12.23
C ALA A 171 7.39 6.28 -10.84
N GLN A 172 7.59 7.60 -10.73
CA GLN A 172 7.85 8.26 -9.46
C GLN A 172 6.61 8.23 -8.57
N PHE A 173 5.43 8.54 -9.11
CA PHE A 173 4.17 8.44 -8.38
C PHE A 173 3.94 7.07 -7.74
N LEU A 174 4.08 5.99 -8.53
CA LEU A 174 3.92 4.62 -8.01
C LEU A 174 4.97 4.27 -6.97
N SER A 175 6.20 4.74 -7.13
CA SER A 175 7.26 4.57 -6.12
C SER A 175 6.90 5.26 -4.80
N VAL A 176 6.30 6.46 -4.86
CA VAL A 176 5.84 7.19 -3.67
C VAL A 176 4.61 6.54 -3.03
N ALA A 177 3.64 6.14 -3.85
CA ALA A 177 2.41 5.53 -3.35
C ALA A 177 2.66 4.18 -2.66
N THR A 178 3.63 3.40 -3.17
CA THR A 178 4.02 2.10 -2.60
C THR A 178 4.98 2.20 -1.42
N SER A 179 5.66 3.35 -1.20
CA SER A 179 6.63 3.50 -0.10
C SER A 179 6.02 3.43 1.32
N THR A 180 4.69 3.36 1.42
CA THR A 180 3.96 3.17 2.70
C THR A 180 3.91 1.70 3.13
N PHE A 181 4.15 0.77 2.22
CA PHE A 181 4.21 -0.65 2.51
C PHE A 181 5.64 -1.02 2.94
N ASP A 182 5.78 -1.72 4.07
CA ASP A 182 7.08 -2.22 4.50
C ASP A 182 7.65 -3.11 3.37
N VAL A 183 8.77 -2.71 2.79
CA VAL A 183 9.53 -3.59 1.90
C VAL A 183 9.96 -4.76 2.77
N ARG A 184 9.36 -5.94 2.55
CA ARG A 184 9.70 -7.15 3.31
C ARG A 184 11.22 -7.32 3.25
N HIS A 185 11.85 -7.49 4.42
CA HIS A 185 13.31 -7.52 4.65
C HIS A 185 14.13 -8.55 3.81
N PHE A 186 13.49 -9.32 2.92
CA PHE A 186 14.08 -10.44 2.19
C PHE A 186 14.19 -10.24 0.66
N ASN A 187 13.52 -9.22 0.08
CA ASN A 187 13.58 -8.95 -1.36
C ASN A 187 13.89 -7.47 -1.60
N SER A 188 14.99 -7.16 -2.30
CA SER A 188 15.14 -5.84 -2.90
C SER A 188 14.53 -5.88 -4.29
N VAL A 189 13.47 -5.11 -4.47
CA VAL A 189 12.84 -4.85 -5.76
C VAL A 189 13.35 -3.47 -6.17
N ALA A 190 14.25 -3.44 -7.14
CA ALA A 190 14.82 -2.20 -7.65
C ALA A 190 14.46 -2.06 -9.12
N ALA A 191 13.97 -0.89 -9.52
CA ALA A 191 13.93 -0.54 -10.93
C ALA A 191 15.37 -0.48 -11.45
N THR A 192 15.72 -1.29 -12.45
CA THR A 192 17.03 -1.16 -13.12
C THR A 192 17.02 -0.02 -14.12
N ASP A 193 15.84 0.21 -14.70
CA ASP A 193 15.55 1.26 -15.65
C ASP A 193 14.05 1.58 -15.60
N ARG A 194 13.58 2.43 -16.53
CA ARG A 194 12.17 2.84 -16.61
C ARG A 194 11.23 1.66 -16.85
N PHE A 195 11.66 0.60 -17.54
CA PHE A 195 10.79 -0.47 -18.03
C PHE A 195 11.03 -1.83 -17.36
N THR A 196 12.06 -1.94 -16.52
CA THR A 196 12.48 -3.23 -15.93
C THR A 196 12.59 -3.16 -14.42
N VAL A 197 12.05 -4.19 -13.77
CA VAL A 197 12.20 -4.44 -12.35
C VAL A 197 13.15 -5.62 -12.15
N LEU A 198 14.15 -5.46 -11.29
CA LEU A 198 15.01 -6.54 -10.81
C LEU A 198 14.57 -6.93 -9.40
N LYS A 199 14.19 -8.20 -9.23
CA LYS A 199 13.95 -8.80 -7.92
C LYS A 199 15.19 -9.58 -7.50
N ARG A 200 15.73 -9.29 -6.31
CA ARG A 200 16.91 -9.95 -5.74
C ARG A 200 16.63 -10.42 -4.32
N SER A 201 17.14 -11.61 -3.96
CA SER A 201 17.01 -12.20 -2.63
C SER A 201 18.23 -13.03 -2.23
N SER A 202 18.51 -13.11 -0.93
CA SER A 202 19.47 -14.05 -0.35
C SER A 202 18.89 -15.47 -0.22
N ASP A 203 17.56 -15.63 -0.19
CA ASP A 203 16.90 -16.94 -0.27
C ASP A 203 16.83 -17.41 -1.72
N LYS A 204 17.98 -17.90 -2.21
CA LYS A 204 18.17 -18.31 -3.61
C LYS A 204 17.17 -19.39 -4.03
N ALA A 205 16.92 -20.36 -3.14
CA ALA A 205 16.01 -21.47 -3.41
C ALA A 205 14.56 -20.99 -3.54
N LYS A 206 14.11 -20.06 -2.70
CA LYS A 206 12.78 -19.45 -2.82
C LYS A 206 12.65 -18.65 -4.11
N LEU A 207 13.63 -17.82 -4.44
CA LEU A 207 13.57 -17.00 -5.63
C LEU A 207 13.59 -17.85 -6.91
N ARG A 208 14.34 -18.96 -6.90
CA ARG A 208 14.32 -19.94 -7.99
C ARG A 208 12.95 -20.58 -8.17
N ARG A 209 12.32 -21.05 -7.09
CA ARG A 209 10.94 -21.59 -7.16
C ARG A 209 9.94 -20.58 -7.70
N GLU A 210 10.12 -19.31 -7.35
CA GLU A 210 9.27 -18.23 -7.85
C GLU A 210 9.46 -18.00 -9.35
N PHE A 211 10.71 -18.01 -9.83
CA PHE A 211 11.04 -17.91 -11.25
C PHE A 211 10.50 -19.09 -12.06
N ASP A 212 10.71 -20.32 -11.57
CA ASP A 212 10.32 -21.55 -12.27
C ASP A 212 8.79 -21.71 -12.35
N PHE A 213 8.04 -21.10 -11.42
CA PHE A 213 6.57 -21.13 -11.37
C PHE A 213 5.92 -20.80 -12.72
N PHE A 214 6.37 -19.74 -13.39
CA PHE A 214 5.76 -19.29 -14.64
C PHE A 214 5.85 -20.35 -15.74
N ALA A 215 6.99 -21.02 -15.86
CA ALA A 215 7.21 -22.06 -16.86
C ALA A 215 6.39 -23.33 -16.59
N LEU A 216 5.98 -23.55 -15.33
CA LEU A 216 5.14 -24.68 -14.92
C LEU A 216 3.65 -24.41 -15.16
N LEU A 217 3.23 -23.16 -15.39
CA LEU A 217 1.82 -22.83 -15.62
C LEU A 217 1.31 -23.40 -16.95
N PRO A 218 0.09 -23.97 -16.98
CA PRO A 218 -0.64 -24.22 -18.22
C PRO A 218 -0.77 -22.95 -19.06
N ALA A 219 -0.73 -23.09 -20.40
CA ALA A 219 -0.73 -21.96 -21.32
C ALA A 219 -1.88 -20.97 -21.08
N GLU A 220 -3.08 -21.48 -20.79
CA GLU A 220 -4.27 -20.65 -20.50
C GLU A 220 -4.11 -19.81 -19.22
N MET A 221 -3.29 -20.26 -18.28
CA MET A 221 -3.05 -19.58 -17.00
C MET A 221 -1.94 -18.54 -17.08
N GLN A 222 -0.98 -18.68 -17.99
CA GLN A 222 0.15 -17.74 -18.14
C GLN A 222 -0.31 -16.29 -18.39
N ARG A 223 -1.45 -16.10 -19.07
CA ARG A 223 -2.00 -14.77 -19.35
C ARG A 223 -2.27 -13.94 -18.10
N TYR A 224 -2.49 -14.56 -16.95
CA TYR A 224 -2.79 -13.86 -15.71
C TYR A 224 -1.54 -13.36 -14.98
N PHE A 225 -0.35 -13.85 -15.30
CA PHE A 225 0.87 -13.53 -14.56
C PHE A 225 1.79 -12.60 -15.37
N VAL A 226 2.67 -11.89 -14.66
CA VAL A 226 3.82 -11.21 -15.28
C VAL A 226 4.92 -12.25 -15.51
N GLN A 227 5.48 -12.28 -16.72
CA GLN A 227 6.52 -13.23 -17.07
C GLN A 227 7.87 -12.81 -16.46
N PRO A 228 8.51 -13.67 -15.64
CA PRO A 228 9.88 -13.45 -15.23
C PRO A 228 10.87 -13.88 -16.33
N TYR A 229 12.02 -13.22 -16.40
CA TYR A 229 13.10 -13.56 -17.34
C TYR A 229 14.48 -13.22 -16.77
N GLY A 230 15.54 -13.77 -17.39
CA GLY A 230 16.92 -13.43 -17.03
C GLY A 230 17.34 -13.81 -15.61
N PHE A 231 16.98 -15.01 -15.14
CA PHE A 231 17.43 -15.53 -13.84
C PHE A 231 18.96 -15.60 -13.77
N LYS A 232 19.52 -15.15 -12.65
CA LYS A 232 20.94 -15.24 -12.32
C LYS A 232 21.11 -15.67 -10.88
N GLU A 233 22.03 -16.61 -10.67
CA GLU A 233 22.45 -17.01 -9.34
C GLU A 233 23.91 -16.58 -9.12
N GLU A 234 24.13 -15.81 -8.05
CA GLU A 234 25.44 -15.37 -7.57
C GLU A 234 25.79 -16.15 -6.29
N LEU A 235 26.97 -15.88 -5.70
CA LEU A 235 27.43 -16.59 -4.50
C LEU A 235 26.41 -16.49 -3.36
N GLU A 236 26.04 -15.26 -3.00
CA GLU A 236 25.19 -14.94 -1.84
C GLU A 236 23.73 -14.66 -2.20
N THR A 237 23.42 -14.37 -3.47
CA THR A 237 22.08 -13.95 -3.88
C THR A 237 21.63 -14.58 -5.19
N ALA A 238 20.33 -14.59 -5.42
CA ALA A 238 19.74 -14.84 -6.73
C ALA A 238 18.95 -13.61 -7.18
N SER A 239 18.76 -13.47 -8.50
CA SER A 239 17.93 -12.42 -9.07
C SER A 239 17.23 -12.85 -10.34
N TYR A 240 16.11 -12.21 -10.66
CA TYR A 240 15.47 -12.28 -11.98
C TYR A 240 14.82 -10.94 -12.32
N LYS A 241 14.47 -10.75 -13.59
CA LYS A 241 13.86 -9.53 -14.12
C LYS A 241 12.39 -9.73 -14.49
N MET A 242 11.62 -8.64 -14.43
CA MET A 242 10.25 -8.55 -14.94
C MET A 242 10.04 -7.22 -15.64
N GLU A 243 9.05 -7.20 -16.53
CA GLU A 243 8.51 -5.95 -17.06
C GLU A 243 7.95 -5.09 -15.91
N ARG A 244 8.30 -3.80 -15.91
CA ARG A 244 7.72 -2.81 -15.01
C ARG A 244 6.39 -2.35 -15.57
N LEU A 245 5.30 -2.90 -15.03
CA LEU A 245 3.97 -2.38 -15.28
C LEU A 245 3.74 -1.12 -14.44
N PHE A 246 3.38 -0.02 -15.08
CA PHE A 246 2.96 1.21 -14.40
C PHE A 246 1.52 1.10 -13.92
N VAL A 247 1.25 0.07 -13.11
CA VAL A 247 -0.07 -0.23 -12.58
C VAL A 247 0.10 -0.46 -11.08
N PRO A 248 -0.65 0.25 -10.21
CA PRO A 248 -0.58 -0.01 -8.78
C PRO A 248 -1.19 -1.37 -8.45
N ASP A 249 -0.66 -2.01 -7.41
CA ASP A 249 -1.34 -3.14 -6.81
C ASP A 249 -2.67 -2.71 -6.15
N VAL A 250 -3.58 -3.67 -5.99
CA VAL A 250 -4.89 -3.42 -5.43
C VAL A 250 -4.79 -3.01 -3.96
N ALA A 251 -3.74 -3.38 -3.20
CA ALA A 251 -3.62 -2.99 -1.80
C ALA A 251 -3.36 -1.49 -1.66
N VAL A 252 -2.52 -0.91 -2.51
CA VAL A 252 -2.32 0.54 -2.60
C VAL A 252 -3.66 1.23 -2.93
N GLN A 253 -4.36 0.76 -3.96
CA GLN A 253 -5.66 1.31 -4.38
C GLN A 253 -6.71 1.21 -3.25
N TRP A 254 -6.77 0.06 -2.58
CA TRP A 254 -7.71 -0.25 -1.51
C TRP A 254 -7.49 0.63 -0.28
N THR A 255 -6.24 0.75 0.18
CA THR A 255 -5.87 1.58 1.34
C THR A 255 -6.06 3.09 1.08
N HIS A 256 -6.02 3.50 -0.19
CA HIS A 256 -6.36 4.85 -0.64
C HIS A 256 -7.86 5.06 -0.93
N ARG A 257 -8.69 4.03 -0.77
CA ARG A 257 -10.14 4.07 -1.05
C ARG A 257 -10.44 4.47 -2.49
N ALA A 258 -9.66 3.95 -3.43
CA ALA A 258 -9.75 4.29 -4.84
C ALA A 258 -10.97 3.69 -5.56
N PHE A 259 -11.71 2.78 -4.92
CA PHE A 259 -12.84 2.07 -5.52
C PHE A 259 -14.18 2.60 -5.02
N THR A 260 -15.14 2.71 -5.94
CA THR A 260 -16.57 2.59 -5.60
C THR A 260 -16.98 1.12 -5.55
N VAL A 261 -18.14 0.81 -4.96
CA VAL A 261 -18.67 -0.58 -4.92
C VAL A 261 -18.79 -1.18 -6.33
N GLN A 262 -19.26 -0.41 -7.32
CA GLN A 262 -19.37 -0.87 -8.71
C GLN A 262 -18.00 -1.16 -9.34
N GLN A 263 -17.00 -0.31 -9.10
CA GLN A 263 -15.64 -0.51 -9.62
C GLN A 263 -14.97 -1.71 -8.95
N PHE A 264 -15.22 -1.90 -7.65
CA PHE A 264 -14.78 -3.08 -6.92
C PHE A 264 -15.41 -4.36 -7.46
N GLU A 265 -16.71 -4.35 -7.75
CA GLU A 265 -17.40 -5.50 -8.37
C GLU A 265 -16.80 -5.83 -9.76
N GLN A 266 -16.46 -4.83 -10.57
CA GLN A 266 -15.78 -5.05 -11.86
C GLN A 266 -14.42 -5.75 -11.68
N MET A 267 -13.65 -5.35 -10.67
CA MET A 267 -12.39 -6.00 -10.31
C MET A 267 -12.64 -7.45 -9.84
N LEU A 268 -13.61 -7.66 -8.95
CA LEU A 268 -13.94 -8.99 -8.46
C LEU A 268 -14.36 -9.92 -9.58
N ARG A 269 -15.17 -9.49 -10.55
CA ARG A 269 -15.53 -10.32 -11.71
C ARG A 269 -14.32 -10.86 -12.47
N ARG A 270 -13.25 -10.08 -12.58
CA ARG A 270 -12.00 -10.52 -13.23
C ARG A 270 -11.20 -11.48 -12.36
N ILE A 271 -11.12 -11.21 -11.05
CA ILE A 271 -10.48 -12.12 -10.08
C ILE A 271 -11.22 -13.47 -10.07
N PHE A 272 -12.55 -13.46 -10.00
CA PHE A 272 -13.35 -14.68 -9.98
C PHE A 272 -13.35 -15.40 -11.33
N HIS A 273 -13.20 -14.68 -12.44
CA HIS A 273 -12.93 -15.33 -13.74
C HIS A 273 -11.61 -16.12 -13.71
N PHE A 274 -10.54 -15.60 -13.11
CA PHE A 274 -9.34 -16.39 -12.85
C PHE A 274 -9.62 -17.57 -11.91
N VAL A 275 -10.31 -17.34 -10.79
CA VAL A 275 -10.63 -18.40 -9.80
C VAL A 275 -11.33 -19.58 -10.46
N SER A 276 -12.30 -19.33 -11.33
CA SER A 276 -13.05 -20.35 -12.07
C SER A 276 -12.26 -21.00 -13.20
N ALA A 277 -11.22 -20.35 -13.73
CA ALA A 277 -10.36 -20.90 -14.76
C ALA A 277 -9.22 -21.80 -14.21
N ARG A 278 -9.05 -21.86 -12.88
CA ARG A 278 -7.99 -22.67 -12.25
C ARG A 278 -8.19 -24.15 -12.53
N VAL A 279 -7.14 -24.80 -13.02
CA VAL A 279 -7.13 -26.23 -13.36
C VAL A 279 -7.16 -27.06 -12.07
N GLU A 280 -8.08 -28.03 -12.01
CA GLU A 280 -8.11 -29.04 -10.93
C GLU A 280 -6.99 -30.07 -11.10
N ARG A 281 -6.46 -30.55 -9.97
CA ARG A 281 -5.52 -31.67 -9.96
C ARG A 281 -6.22 -32.95 -10.43
N ALA A 282 -5.62 -33.63 -11.41
CA ALA A 282 -6.21 -34.80 -12.07
C ALA A 282 -6.27 -36.05 -11.17
N ASP A 283 -5.30 -36.20 -10.28
CA ASP A 283 -5.07 -37.35 -9.43
C ASP A 283 -5.92 -37.32 -8.14
N SER A 284 -6.58 -38.45 -7.84
CA SER A 284 -7.52 -38.65 -6.72
C SER A 284 -6.82 -39.00 -5.40
N GLY A 285 -5.54 -38.65 -5.25
CA GLY A 285 -4.81 -38.85 -4.00
C GLY A 285 -5.54 -38.17 -2.85
N ALA A 286 -5.56 -38.80 -1.68
CA ALA A 286 -6.21 -38.25 -0.49
C ALA A 286 -5.81 -36.79 -0.25
N SER A 287 -6.64 -36.08 0.52
CA SER A 287 -6.53 -34.66 0.83
C SER A 287 -5.71 -34.27 2.11
N PRO A 288 -4.57 -34.90 2.50
CA PRO A 288 -3.74 -34.41 3.61
C PRO A 288 -3.25 -32.97 3.46
N GLU A 289 -3.26 -32.43 2.24
CA GLU A 289 -2.82 -31.05 1.95
C GLU A 289 -3.71 -29.99 2.63
N HIS A 290 -5.00 -30.28 2.88
CA HIS A 290 -5.92 -29.32 3.49
C HIS A 290 -5.62 -29.11 4.99
N GLU A 291 -5.61 -30.19 5.78
CA GLU A 291 -5.26 -30.13 7.20
C GLU A 291 -3.80 -29.72 7.42
N GLY A 292 -2.89 -30.16 6.56
CA GLY A 292 -1.48 -29.73 6.62
C GLY A 292 -1.35 -28.20 6.56
N LEU A 293 -2.10 -27.55 5.67
CA LEU A 293 -2.04 -26.12 5.45
C LEU A 293 -2.82 -25.30 6.50
N PHE A 294 -3.99 -25.79 6.91
CA PHE A 294 -4.90 -25.07 7.80
C PHE A 294 -4.76 -25.42 9.27
N LEU A 295 -4.14 -26.55 9.64
CA LEU A 295 -3.92 -26.96 11.04
C LEU A 295 -2.44 -27.10 11.36
N SER A 296 -1.73 -28.03 10.69
CA SER A 296 -0.36 -28.38 11.05
C SER A 296 0.59 -27.20 10.91
N LYS A 297 0.50 -26.45 9.80
CA LYS A 297 1.27 -25.23 9.57
C LYS A 297 0.96 -24.16 10.63
N VAL A 298 -0.28 -24.02 11.06
CA VAL A 298 -0.65 -23.03 12.08
C VAL A 298 -0.06 -23.42 13.43
N ALA A 299 -0.12 -24.70 13.81
CA ALA A 299 0.50 -25.22 15.03
C ALA A 299 2.02 -24.99 15.06
N GLU A 300 2.70 -25.27 13.94
CA GLU A 300 4.13 -25.01 13.77
C GLU A 300 4.45 -23.53 13.97
N ARG A 301 3.65 -22.63 13.37
CA ARG A 301 3.85 -21.18 13.43
C ARG A 301 3.59 -20.60 14.81
N VAL A 302 2.60 -21.13 15.54
CA VAL A 302 2.41 -20.78 16.96
C VAL A 302 3.63 -21.19 17.77
N GLY A 303 4.13 -22.42 17.59
CA GLY A 303 5.36 -22.86 18.26
C GLY A 303 6.60 -22.05 17.87
N ALA A 304 6.68 -21.54 16.64
CA ALA A 304 7.74 -20.62 16.22
C ALA A 304 7.60 -19.26 16.89
N LEU A 305 6.37 -18.71 16.99
CA LEU A 305 6.12 -17.44 17.67
C LEU A 305 6.52 -17.51 19.15
N GLU A 306 6.22 -18.61 19.84
CA GLU A 306 6.57 -18.82 21.25
C GLU A 306 8.09 -18.76 21.53
N ARG A 307 8.91 -19.03 20.51
CA ARG A 307 10.37 -18.98 20.60
C ARG A 307 10.96 -17.62 20.27
N THR A 308 10.13 -16.62 19.95
CA THR A 308 10.59 -15.26 19.65
C THR A 308 10.73 -14.42 20.92
N ASP A 309 11.67 -13.47 20.92
CA ASP A 309 11.94 -12.60 22.06
C ASP A 309 10.75 -11.71 22.44
N ILE A 310 9.86 -11.43 21.48
CA ILE A 310 8.68 -10.57 21.68
C ILE A 310 7.53 -11.30 22.39
N PHE A 311 7.57 -12.64 22.44
CA PHE A 311 6.45 -13.46 22.89
C PHE A 311 6.01 -13.20 24.33
N PRO A 312 6.89 -13.06 25.35
CA PRO A 312 6.44 -12.87 26.72
C PRO A 312 5.57 -11.61 26.91
N GLY A 313 5.95 -10.50 26.29
CA GLY A 313 5.19 -9.25 26.33
C GLY A 313 3.89 -9.35 25.52
N LEU A 314 3.96 -9.97 24.33
CA LEU A 314 2.80 -10.21 23.47
C LEU A 314 1.76 -11.10 24.15
N GLU A 315 2.18 -12.21 24.77
CA GLU A 315 1.31 -13.19 25.40
C GLU A 315 0.56 -12.60 26.60
N ALA A 316 1.19 -11.70 27.37
CA ALA A 316 0.52 -10.98 28.45
C ALA A 316 -0.68 -10.17 27.92
N GLN A 317 -0.50 -9.45 26.81
CA GLN A 317 -1.59 -8.70 26.16
C GLN A 317 -2.66 -9.64 25.59
N CYS A 318 -2.26 -10.75 24.97
CA CYS A 318 -3.17 -11.75 24.40
C CYS A 318 -4.01 -12.45 25.47
N LYS A 319 -3.45 -12.71 26.65
CA LYS A 319 -4.18 -13.28 27.80
C LYS A 319 -5.29 -12.37 28.28
N VAL A 320 -5.01 -11.06 28.39
CA VAL A 320 -6.02 -10.06 28.77
C VAL A 320 -7.10 -9.92 27.70
N ALA A 321 -6.72 -9.95 26.42
CA ALA A 321 -7.66 -9.77 25.31
C ALA A 321 -8.58 -10.98 25.08
N PHE A 322 -8.02 -12.20 25.01
CA PHE A 322 -8.74 -13.40 24.57
C PHE A 322 -8.20 -14.72 25.15
N GLY A 323 -7.43 -14.67 26.24
CA GLY A 323 -6.95 -15.88 26.94
C GLY A 323 -5.61 -16.45 26.46
N GLY A 324 -4.92 -15.78 25.54
CA GLY A 324 -3.56 -16.13 25.11
C GLY A 324 -3.49 -16.78 23.73
N VAL A 325 -2.30 -16.85 23.15
CA VAL A 325 -2.09 -17.34 21.77
C VAL A 325 -2.49 -18.80 21.62
N ARG A 326 -2.17 -19.66 22.59
CA ARG A 326 -2.55 -21.08 22.56
C ARG A 326 -4.06 -21.26 22.68
N ALA A 327 -4.73 -20.51 23.54
CA ALA A 327 -6.19 -20.55 23.67
C ALA A 327 -6.90 -20.15 22.36
N LEU A 328 -6.39 -19.12 21.67
CA LEU A 328 -6.87 -18.72 20.35
C LEU A 328 -6.71 -19.84 19.32
N PHE A 329 -5.55 -20.48 19.28
CA PHE A 329 -5.29 -21.58 18.35
C PHE A 329 -6.18 -22.80 18.64
N GLU A 330 -6.34 -23.19 19.90
CA GLU A 330 -7.23 -24.27 20.31
C GLU A 330 -8.70 -23.96 19.95
N ARG A 331 -9.14 -22.70 20.12
CA ARG A 331 -10.47 -22.27 19.67
C ARG A 331 -10.64 -22.43 18.17
N TYR A 332 -9.64 -22.00 17.38
CA TYR A 332 -9.63 -22.21 15.94
C TYR A 332 -9.69 -23.70 15.57
N GLN A 333 -8.91 -24.57 16.22
CA GLN A 333 -8.94 -26.02 15.98
C GLN A 333 -10.31 -26.63 16.26
N ARG A 334 -10.96 -26.24 17.37
CA ARG A 334 -12.32 -26.70 17.71
C ARG A 334 -13.34 -26.27 16.66
N LEU A 335 -13.32 -25.00 16.25
CA LEU A 335 -14.23 -24.50 15.21
C LEU A 335 -13.98 -25.18 13.87
N TYR A 336 -12.72 -25.40 13.50
CA TYR A 336 -12.36 -26.16 12.31
C TYR A 336 -12.95 -27.57 12.34
N ALA A 337 -12.69 -28.33 13.41
CA ALA A 337 -13.21 -29.69 13.53
C ALA A 337 -14.75 -29.72 13.50
N LEU A 338 -15.40 -28.82 14.23
CA LEU A 338 -16.86 -28.73 14.31
C LEU A 338 -17.51 -28.41 12.96
N LEU A 339 -16.94 -27.45 12.22
CA LEU A 339 -17.54 -26.94 10.99
C LEU A 339 -17.19 -27.78 9.75
N THR A 340 -16.10 -28.56 9.80
CA THR A 340 -15.58 -29.28 8.63
C THR A 340 -15.74 -30.81 8.70
N LYS A 341 -16.17 -31.38 9.84
CA LYS A 341 -16.28 -32.83 10.06
C LYS A 341 -17.01 -33.62 8.96
N ASP A 342 -18.07 -33.04 8.39
CA ASP A 342 -18.93 -33.70 7.40
C ASP A 342 -18.81 -33.03 6.01
N VAL A 343 -17.77 -32.21 5.82
CA VAL A 343 -17.58 -31.42 4.60
C VAL A 343 -16.61 -32.13 3.67
N ARG A 344 -17.06 -32.39 2.44
CA ARG A 344 -16.17 -32.81 1.36
C ARG A 344 -15.67 -31.60 0.60
N PHE A 345 -14.40 -31.25 0.81
CA PHE A 345 -13.78 -30.13 0.09
C PHE A 345 -13.54 -30.44 -1.39
N PRO A 346 -13.53 -29.42 -2.26
CA PRO A 346 -13.11 -29.55 -3.65
C PRO A 346 -11.68 -30.10 -3.77
N ARG A 347 -11.36 -30.64 -4.95
CA ARG A 347 -10.00 -31.07 -5.27
C ARG A 347 -9.03 -29.87 -5.19
N PRO A 348 -7.73 -30.12 -4.92
CA PRO A 348 -6.71 -29.10 -5.08
C PRO A 348 -6.74 -28.51 -6.50
N VAL A 349 -6.50 -27.22 -6.60
CA VAL A 349 -6.49 -26.47 -7.86
C VAL A 349 -5.17 -25.73 -7.99
N LEU A 350 -4.77 -25.44 -9.24
CA LEU A 350 -3.62 -24.57 -9.50
C LEU A 350 -3.86 -23.24 -8.80
N SER A 351 -2.96 -22.87 -7.90
CA SER A 351 -3.13 -21.74 -7.01
C SER A 351 -2.03 -20.70 -7.21
N HIS A 352 -2.37 -19.43 -6.99
CA HIS A 352 -1.36 -18.40 -6.82
C HIS A 352 -0.58 -18.62 -5.51
N GLY A 353 -1.29 -19.07 -4.48
CA GLY A 353 -0.76 -19.36 -3.15
C GLY A 353 -0.45 -18.13 -2.28
N ASP A 354 -0.71 -16.93 -2.80
CA ASP A 354 -0.65 -15.67 -2.06
C ASP A 354 -1.54 -14.62 -2.75
N LEU A 355 -2.77 -14.99 -3.14
CA LEU A 355 -3.69 -14.11 -3.89
C LEU A 355 -4.32 -13.02 -2.99
N CYS A 356 -3.50 -12.19 -2.36
CA CYS A 356 -3.90 -11.00 -1.62
C CYS A 356 -3.78 -9.75 -2.51
N PHE A 357 -4.38 -8.63 -2.10
CA PHE A 357 -4.45 -7.42 -2.92
C PHE A 357 -3.09 -6.85 -3.33
N SER A 358 -2.05 -7.00 -2.49
CA SER A 358 -0.69 -6.54 -2.80
C SER A 358 -0.04 -7.28 -3.97
N ASN A 359 -0.56 -8.45 -4.33
CA ASN A 359 -0.04 -9.30 -5.40
C ASN A 359 -0.91 -9.24 -6.68
N ILE A 360 -1.88 -8.34 -6.72
CA ILE A 360 -2.79 -8.14 -7.86
C ILE A 360 -2.54 -6.74 -8.41
N LEU A 361 -1.96 -6.64 -9.60
CA LEU A 361 -1.87 -5.39 -10.35
C LEU A 361 -3.17 -5.18 -11.12
N TYR A 362 -3.83 -4.04 -10.92
CA TYR A 362 -5.10 -3.75 -11.57
C TYR A 362 -5.17 -2.33 -12.13
N GLY A 363 -5.17 -2.24 -13.47
CA GLY A 363 -5.30 -0.99 -14.22
C GLY A 363 -6.74 -0.80 -14.66
N ARG A 364 -7.41 0.25 -14.16
CA ARG A 364 -8.83 0.48 -14.40
C ARG A 364 -9.15 0.95 -15.82
N ALA A 365 -8.33 1.84 -16.37
CA ALA A 365 -8.57 2.43 -17.69
C ALA A 365 -8.43 1.40 -18.81
N GLU A 366 -7.45 0.52 -18.71
CA GLU A 366 -7.13 -0.51 -19.70
C GLU A 366 -7.80 -1.86 -19.39
N GLY A 367 -8.34 -2.03 -18.17
CA GLY A 367 -8.88 -3.30 -17.69
C GLY A 367 -7.80 -4.37 -17.51
N THR A 368 -6.53 -3.97 -17.37
CA THR A 368 -5.40 -4.90 -17.16
C THR A 368 -5.47 -5.49 -15.77
N MET A 369 -5.35 -6.82 -15.67
CA MET A 369 -5.17 -7.53 -14.40
C MET A 369 -4.02 -8.51 -14.54
N LYS A 370 -3.00 -8.36 -13.70
CA LYS A 370 -1.82 -9.23 -13.68
C LYS A 370 -1.47 -9.60 -12.24
N PHE A 371 -1.03 -10.83 -12.05
CA PHE A 371 -0.54 -11.34 -10.78
C PHE A 371 0.99 -11.35 -10.75
N ILE A 372 1.53 -11.07 -9.57
CA ILE A 372 2.94 -11.05 -9.25
C ILE A 372 3.17 -11.83 -7.96
N ASP A 373 4.42 -12.18 -7.65
CA ASP A 373 4.79 -12.77 -6.36
C ASP A 373 3.99 -14.03 -5.98
N ALA A 374 3.78 -14.93 -6.96
CA ALA A 374 3.23 -16.25 -6.69
C ALA A 374 4.11 -17.03 -5.70
N ARG A 375 3.52 -18.00 -4.97
CA ARG A 375 4.24 -18.77 -3.93
C ARG A 375 5.49 -19.49 -4.45
N GLY A 376 5.54 -19.77 -5.74
CA GLY A 376 6.62 -20.52 -6.39
C GLY A 376 6.40 -22.04 -6.35
N GLY A 377 7.11 -22.77 -7.20
CA GLY A 377 7.12 -24.23 -7.23
C GLY A 377 8.32 -24.76 -8.02
N SER A 378 8.74 -25.99 -7.73
CA SER A 378 9.83 -26.66 -8.48
C SER A 378 9.31 -27.68 -9.49
N ARG A 379 8.04 -28.08 -9.37
CA ARG A 379 7.33 -28.99 -10.25
C ARG A 379 5.84 -28.66 -10.24
N LEU A 380 5.10 -29.14 -11.24
CA LEU A 380 3.68 -28.81 -11.42
C LEU A 380 2.83 -29.17 -10.19
N GLU A 381 3.17 -30.24 -9.48
CA GLU A 381 2.46 -30.69 -8.28
C GLU A 381 2.51 -29.66 -7.14
N ASP A 382 3.60 -28.89 -7.05
CA ASP A 382 3.79 -27.88 -6.00
C ASP A 382 2.87 -26.66 -6.19
N LEU A 383 2.28 -26.49 -7.39
CA LEU A 383 1.40 -25.37 -7.72
C LEU A 383 -0.05 -25.62 -7.27
N TYR A 384 -0.41 -26.86 -6.98
CA TYR A 384 -1.77 -27.19 -6.53
C TYR A 384 -1.91 -26.95 -5.04
N MET A 385 -2.99 -26.28 -4.65
CA MET A 385 -3.35 -26.06 -3.26
C MET A 385 -4.85 -26.22 -3.03
N PRO A 386 -5.30 -26.33 -1.77
CA PRO A 386 -6.73 -26.35 -1.47
C PRO A 386 -7.47 -25.16 -2.11
N ALA A 387 -8.60 -25.43 -2.78
CA ALA A 387 -9.33 -24.43 -3.56
C ALA A 387 -9.70 -23.16 -2.78
N TYR A 388 -9.99 -23.32 -1.49
CA TYR A 388 -10.32 -22.24 -0.56
C TYR A 388 -9.15 -21.32 -0.21
N TYR A 389 -7.89 -21.73 -0.43
CA TYR A 389 -6.74 -20.98 0.08
C TYR A 389 -6.57 -19.60 -0.55
N ASP A 390 -6.64 -19.51 -1.89
CA ASP A 390 -6.58 -18.20 -2.56
C ASP A 390 -7.80 -17.32 -2.20
N ILE A 391 -8.96 -17.93 -1.95
CA ILE A 391 -10.16 -17.18 -1.54
C ILE A 391 -10.02 -16.65 -0.12
N ALA A 392 -9.43 -17.43 0.79
CA ALA A 392 -9.05 -16.97 2.12
C ALA A 392 -8.01 -15.83 2.04
N LYS A 393 -7.07 -15.90 1.09
CA LYS A 393 -6.09 -14.82 0.82
C LYS A 393 -6.73 -13.55 0.26
N LEU A 394 -7.77 -13.66 -0.57
CA LEU A 394 -8.57 -12.51 -0.99
C LEU A 394 -9.37 -11.93 0.18
N SER A 395 -10.01 -12.79 0.97
CA SER A 395 -10.76 -12.40 2.17
C SER A 395 -9.87 -11.68 3.19
N HIS A 396 -8.62 -12.11 3.32
CA HIS A 396 -7.57 -11.47 4.12
C HIS A 396 -7.51 -9.95 3.87
N SER A 397 -7.56 -9.57 2.60
CA SER A 397 -7.58 -8.17 2.17
C SER A 397 -8.95 -7.50 2.32
N VAL A 398 -10.02 -8.16 1.84
CA VAL A 398 -11.37 -7.58 1.75
C VAL A 398 -12.05 -7.45 3.12
N GLU A 399 -12.08 -8.53 3.89
CA GLU A 399 -12.83 -8.63 5.15
C GLU A 399 -11.91 -8.66 6.38
N GLY A 400 -10.68 -9.13 6.19
CA GLY A 400 -9.63 -9.15 7.20
C GLY A 400 -8.94 -7.82 7.44
N ALA A 401 -9.07 -6.85 6.55
CA ALA A 401 -8.36 -5.58 6.61
C ALA A 401 -6.82 -5.76 6.71
N TYR A 402 -6.28 -6.86 6.16
CA TYR A 402 -4.85 -7.16 6.15
C TYR A 402 -4.01 -6.01 5.61
N ASP A 403 -4.43 -5.42 4.48
CA ASP A 403 -3.66 -4.36 3.81
C ASP A 403 -3.57 -3.09 4.67
N PHE A 404 -4.61 -2.79 5.46
CA PHE A 404 -4.57 -1.69 6.42
C PHE A 404 -3.61 -1.98 7.57
N ILE A 405 -3.65 -3.18 8.14
CA ILE A 405 -2.71 -3.58 9.20
C ILE A 405 -1.27 -3.55 8.66
N ASN A 406 -1.06 -4.07 7.44
CA ASN A 406 0.25 -4.13 6.81
C ASN A 406 0.81 -2.73 6.48
N ALA A 407 -0.03 -1.80 6.02
CA ALA A 407 0.32 -0.39 5.82
C ALA A 407 0.39 0.42 7.13
N GLY A 408 0.17 -0.20 8.29
CA GLY A 408 0.16 0.46 9.58
C GLY A 408 -1.04 1.38 9.81
N LEU A 409 -2.09 1.29 9.01
CA LEU A 409 -3.31 2.10 9.12
C LEU A 409 -4.26 1.56 10.21
N PHE A 410 -3.72 1.23 11.37
CA PHE A 410 -4.45 0.71 12.53
C PHE A 410 -3.95 1.35 13.84
N ARG A 411 -4.75 1.20 14.89
CA ARG A 411 -4.37 1.50 16.28
C ARG A 411 -4.81 0.35 17.17
N ILE A 412 -4.16 0.24 18.32
CA ILE A 412 -4.61 -0.62 19.41
C ILE A 412 -5.01 0.30 20.54
N GLU A 413 -6.26 0.21 20.93
CA GLU A 413 -6.87 1.01 22.00
C GLU A 413 -7.30 0.06 23.13
N LEU A 414 -7.46 0.57 24.35
CA LEU A 414 -8.00 -0.22 25.46
C LEU A 414 -9.49 0.06 25.57
N ASP A 415 -10.32 -0.99 25.75
CA ASP A 415 -11.72 -0.81 26.10
C ASP A 415 -11.92 -0.41 27.57
N ASP A 416 -13.18 -0.23 27.97
CA ASP A 416 -13.59 0.19 29.32
C ASP A 416 -13.12 -0.76 30.44
N VAL A 417 -12.72 -1.99 30.10
CA VAL A 417 -12.19 -3.00 31.04
C VAL A 417 -10.70 -3.29 30.80
N ASN A 418 -9.99 -2.35 30.16
CA ASN A 418 -8.56 -2.40 29.86
C ASN A 418 -8.12 -3.55 28.96
N ARG A 419 -8.99 -4.05 28.07
CA ARG A 419 -8.60 -5.06 27.07
C ARG A 419 -8.13 -4.40 25.78
N PRO A 420 -7.02 -4.86 25.19
CA PRO A 420 -6.57 -4.40 23.88
C PRO A 420 -7.60 -4.71 22.79
N GLN A 421 -7.92 -3.70 21.98
CA GLN A 421 -8.86 -3.75 20.87
C GLN A 421 -8.22 -3.18 19.62
N LEU A 422 -8.39 -3.88 18.49
CA LEU A 422 -7.91 -3.42 17.19
C LEU A 422 -8.88 -2.41 16.60
N VAL A 423 -8.39 -1.20 16.34
CA VAL A 423 -9.15 -0.12 15.69
C VAL A 423 -8.57 0.14 14.31
N ILE A 424 -9.38 -0.10 13.28
CA ILE A 424 -9.05 0.23 11.89
C ILE A 424 -9.99 1.34 11.45
N LYS A 425 -9.42 2.46 10.99
CA LYS A 425 -10.21 3.58 10.44
C LYS A 425 -10.37 3.39 8.93
N ASP A 426 -11.09 2.37 8.53
CA ASP A 426 -11.27 2.00 7.12
C ASP A 426 -12.59 2.51 6.52
N GLY A 427 -13.61 2.78 7.33
CA GLY A 427 -14.92 3.28 6.87
C GLY A 427 -15.94 2.15 6.77
N ASP A 428 -17.16 2.42 6.27
CA ASP A 428 -18.14 1.35 6.10
C ASP A 428 -17.81 0.47 4.88
N HIS A 429 -17.24 -0.70 5.14
CA HIS A 429 -16.91 -1.70 4.13
C HIS A 429 -18.00 -2.75 3.89
N THR A 430 -19.16 -2.63 4.54
CA THR A 430 -20.22 -3.64 4.51
C THR A 430 -20.67 -3.98 3.09
N SER A 431 -20.80 -2.97 2.23
CA SER A 431 -21.21 -3.17 0.82
C SER A 431 -20.15 -3.92 0.00
N TYR A 432 -18.87 -3.67 0.24
CA TYR A 432 -17.76 -4.37 -0.43
C TYR A 432 -17.68 -5.83 0.03
N ILE A 433 -17.80 -6.07 1.35
CA ILE A 433 -17.82 -7.41 1.94
C ILE A 433 -19.00 -8.21 1.40
N ARG A 434 -20.21 -7.62 1.36
CA ARG A 434 -21.39 -8.27 0.79
C ARG A 434 -21.19 -8.66 -0.68
N THR A 435 -20.61 -7.76 -1.46
CA THR A 435 -20.31 -8.01 -2.89
C THR A 435 -19.29 -9.15 -3.04
N PHE A 436 -18.25 -9.18 -2.23
CA PHE A 436 -17.26 -10.26 -2.22
C PHE A 436 -17.88 -11.62 -1.85
N ARG A 437 -18.67 -11.67 -0.77
CA ARG A 437 -19.34 -12.90 -0.33
C ARG A 437 -20.29 -13.44 -1.38
N LYS A 438 -21.04 -12.56 -2.07
CA LYS A 438 -21.89 -12.96 -3.20
C LYS A 438 -21.08 -13.66 -4.29
N HIS A 439 -19.92 -13.12 -4.67
CA HIS A 439 -19.05 -13.78 -5.65
C HIS A 439 -18.44 -15.09 -5.15
N CYS A 440 -18.12 -15.20 -3.86
CA CYS A 440 -17.73 -16.48 -3.25
C CYS A 440 -18.83 -17.54 -3.45
N GLU A 441 -20.08 -17.19 -3.13
CA GLU A 441 -21.24 -18.09 -3.26
C GLU A 441 -21.51 -18.48 -4.72
N GLU A 442 -21.49 -17.50 -5.64
CA GLU A 442 -21.63 -17.73 -7.09
C GLU A 442 -20.55 -18.68 -7.63
N ALA A 443 -19.34 -18.66 -7.06
CA ALA A 443 -18.24 -19.55 -7.41
C ALA A 443 -18.20 -20.87 -6.60
N GLY A 444 -19.22 -21.14 -5.77
CA GLY A 444 -19.36 -22.39 -5.03
C GLY A 444 -18.58 -22.46 -3.70
N PHE A 445 -18.09 -21.33 -3.20
CA PHE A 445 -17.44 -21.26 -1.89
C PHE A 445 -18.42 -20.83 -0.81
N VAL A 446 -18.31 -21.45 0.38
CA VAL A 446 -19.10 -21.04 1.55
C VAL A 446 -18.37 -19.92 2.28
N PRO A 447 -18.93 -18.69 2.37
CA PRO A 447 -18.26 -17.54 3.01
C PRO A 447 -17.80 -17.80 4.45
N ARG A 448 -18.55 -18.59 5.21
CA ARG A 448 -18.18 -18.98 6.58
C ARG A 448 -16.89 -19.80 6.64
N PHE A 449 -16.66 -20.70 5.68
CA PHE A 449 -15.41 -21.45 5.59
C PHE A 449 -14.26 -20.55 5.13
N VAL A 450 -14.51 -19.63 4.20
CA VAL A 450 -13.52 -18.63 3.79
C VAL A 450 -13.03 -17.84 5.01
N ARG A 451 -13.94 -17.37 5.88
CA ARG A 451 -13.56 -16.65 7.11
C ARG A 451 -12.83 -17.52 8.13
N LEU A 452 -13.25 -18.77 8.32
CA LEU A 452 -12.53 -19.71 9.19
C LEU A 452 -11.07 -19.88 8.73
N PHE A 453 -10.86 -20.14 7.44
CA PHE A 453 -9.53 -20.34 6.87
C PHE A 453 -8.68 -19.08 6.88
N GLU A 454 -9.30 -17.91 6.73
CA GLU A 454 -8.62 -16.63 6.87
C GLU A 454 -8.05 -16.40 8.29
N ALA A 455 -8.76 -16.80 9.34
CA ALA A 455 -8.24 -16.73 10.71
C ALA A 455 -6.91 -17.50 10.85
N SER A 456 -6.82 -18.66 10.18
CA SER A 456 -5.59 -19.45 10.12
C SER A 456 -4.42 -18.68 9.50
N LEU A 457 -4.69 -17.84 8.48
CA LEU A 457 -3.66 -17.02 7.83
C LEU A 457 -3.08 -16.00 8.80
N PHE A 458 -3.94 -15.25 9.51
CA PHE A 458 -3.50 -14.26 10.50
C PHE A 458 -2.71 -14.88 11.65
N ILE A 459 -3.13 -16.05 12.17
CA ILE A 459 -2.37 -16.74 13.21
C ILE A 459 -1.01 -17.20 12.66
N SER A 460 -1.00 -17.82 11.48
CA SER A 460 0.20 -18.45 10.93
C SER A 460 1.30 -17.47 10.48
N MET A 461 0.95 -16.21 10.21
CA MET A 461 1.94 -15.22 9.76
C MET A 461 2.65 -14.49 10.90
N THR A 462 2.18 -14.61 12.13
CA THR A 462 2.73 -13.92 13.31
C THR A 462 4.25 -14.05 13.50
N PRO A 463 4.90 -15.23 13.41
CA PRO A 463 6.36 -15.32 13.61
C PRO A 463 7.17 -14.69 12.46
N LEU A 464 6.55 -14.44 11.31
CA LEU A 464 7.20 -13.80 10.16
C LEU A 464 7.25 -12.26 10.29
N HIS A 465 6.64 -11.73 11.35
CA HIS A 465 6.51 -10.30 11.63
C HIS A 465 7.04 -9.92 13.01
N SER A 466 7.92 -10.74 13.59
CA SER A 466 8.42 -10.55 14.95
C SER A 466 9.20 -9.25 15.14
N GLU A 467 9.64 -8.62 14.05
CA GLU A 467 10.23 -7.27 14.05
C GLU A 467 9.25 -6.17 14.49
N SER A 468 7.94 -6.43 14.44
CA SER A 468 6.90 -5.46 14.83
C SER A 468 5.89 -6.08 15.80
N PRO A 469 6.16 -6.05 17.12
CA PRO A 469 5.27 -6.61 18.15
C PRO A 469 3.83 -6.07 18.05
N LEU A 470 3.68 -4.79 17.71
CA LEU A 470 2.37 -4.15 17.56
C LEU A 470 1.58 -4.72 16.36
N LYS A 471 2.26 -5.00 15.23
CA LYS A 471 1.65 -5.62 14.04
C LYS A 471 1.26 -7.07 14.35
N VAL A 472 2.08 -7.81 15.08
CA VAL A 472 1.78 -9.17 15.53
C VAL A 472 0.54 -9.20 16.44
N LEU A 473 0.45 -8.28 17.42
CA LEU A 473 -0.72 -8.17 18.28
C LEU A 473 -1.99 -7.83 17.47
N ALA A 474 -1.89 -6.92 16.50
CA ALA A 474 -3.00 -6.60 15.60
C ALA A 474 -3.48 -7.81 14.80
N PHE A 475 -2.58 -8.63 14.26
CA PHE A 475 -2.97 -9.86 13.57
C PHE A 475 -3.72 -10.85 14.47
N LEU A 476 -3.28 -11.02 15.72
CA LEU A 476 -3.92 -11.92 16.67
C LEU A 476 -5.28 -11.40 17.15
N LEU A 477 -5.40 -10.10 17.45
CA LEU A 477 -6.69 -9.46 17.77
C LEU A 477 -7.67 -9.58 16.61
N ASN A 478 -7.18 -9.43 15.37
CA ASN A 478 -8.01 -9.59 14.19
C ASN A 478 -8.43 -11.05 13.99
N ALA A 479 -7.52 -12.02 14.15
CA ALA A 479 -7.86 -13.44 14.11
C ALA A 479 -8.95 -13.76 15.15
N GLN A 480 -8.85 -13.21 16.35
CA GLN A 480 -9.89 -13.34 17.37
C GLN A 480 -11.25 -12.82 16.89
N ARG A 481 -11.30 -11.59 16.38
CA ARG A 481 -12.54 -11.00 15.82
C ARG A 481 -13.13 -11.88 14.72
N ILE A 482 -12.30 -12.48 13.87
CA ILE A 482 -12.75 -13.39 12.83
C ILE A 482 -13.39 -14.65 13.44
N LEU A 483 -12.78 -15.24 14.46
CA LEU A 483 -13.35 -16.41 15.13
C LEU A 483 -14.68 -16.10 15.84
N ASP A 484 -14.83 -14.91 16.42
CA ASP A 484 -16.12 -14.45 16.97
C ASP A 484 -17.22 -14.46 15.91
N GLN A 485 -16.92 -13.92 14.71
CA GLN A 485 -17.84 -13.93 13.58
C GLN A 485 -18.12 -15.34 13.05
N VAL A 486 -17.11 -16.21 13.00
CA VAL A 486 -17.28 -17.60 12.55
C VAL A 486 -18.17 -18.39 13.52
N GLU A 487 -18.06 -18.13 14.82
CA GLU A 487 -18.85 -18.82 15.85
C GLU A 487 -20.29 -18.32 15.94
N ASP A 488 -20.51 -17.01 15.80
CA ASP A 488 -21.84 -16.40 15.85
C ASP A 488 -22.71 -16.85 14.67
N LYS A 489 -23.73 -17.67 14.96
CA LYS A 489 -24.68 -18.14 13.95
C LYS A 489 -25.53 -17.00 13.37
N ALA A 490 -25.85 -15.98 14.17
CA ALA A 490 -26.67 -14.85 13.72
C ALA A 490 -25.93 -13.99 12.69
N TYR A 491 -24.59 -14.03 12.69
CA TYR A 491 -23.76 -13.36 11.71
C TYR A 491 -23.87 -13.97 10.29
N TRP A 492 -24.33 -15.21 10.18
CA TRP A 492 -24.44 -15.97 8.93
C TRP A 492 -25.87 -16.30 8.50
N SER A 493 -26.85 -16.01 9.35
CA SER A 493 -28.29 -16.09 9.04
C SER A 493 -28.77 -14.80 8.40
#